data_AF-A0A0G0L5Z0-F1
#
_entry.id   AF-A0A0G0L5Z0-F1
#
_cell.length_a   1.000
_cell.length_b   1.000
_cell.length_c   1.000
_cell.angle_alpha   90.00
_cell.angle_beta   90.00
_cell.angle_gamma   90.00
#
_symmetry.space_group_name_H-M   'P 1'
#
loop_
_entity.id
_entity.type
_entity.pdbx_description
1 polymer ?
#
loop_
_entity_poly.entity_id
_entity_poly.type
_entity_poly.pdbx_seq_one_letter_code
_entity_poly.pdbx_strand_id
1 'polypeptide(L)' 'MPKEIKHDYKCDKCGKSATYNLQDYWHLYDIDKDGDFQEKNSWESNTNEFWCDSCYSNEYNKI' A
#
# COMPACT_ATOMS: atom_id res chain seq x y z
N MET A 1 14.67 0.17 10.23
CA MET A 1 13.96 1.28 10.90
C MET A 1 12.91 1.79 9.93
N PRO A 2 11.63 1.88 10.30
CA PRO A 2 10.61 2.45 9.41
C PRO A 2 10.99 3.89 9.07
N LYS A 3 10.96 4.27 7.79
CA LYS A 3 11.19 5.66 7.38
C LYS A 3 10.06 6.52 7.95
N GLU A 4 10.41 7.61 8.62
CA GLU A 4 9.44 8.58 9.14
C GLU A 4 8.83 9.34 7.94
N ILE A 5 7.56 9.07 7.62
CA ILE A 5 6.87 9.72 6.51
C ILE A 5 6.32 11.06 7.03
N LYS A 6 7.01 12.16 6.70
CA LYS A 6 6.50 13.52 6.90
C LYS A 6 5.66 13.93 5.69
N HIS A 7 4.37 13.57 5.68
CA HIS A 7 3.43 14.02 4.66
C HIS A 7 2.32 14.85 5.30
N ASP A 8 1.96 15.98 4.69
CA ASP A 8 0.71 16.65 5.02
C ASP A 8 -0.41 15.63 4.74
N TYR A 9 -1.28 15.34 5.72
CA TYR A 9 -2.38 14.37 5.59
C TYR A 9 -3.45 14.83 4.58
N LYS A 10 -3.06 15.01 3.32
CA LYS A 10 -3.86 15.42 2.18
C LYS A 10 -3.86 14.29 1.15
N CYS A 11 -4.99 14.16 0.48
CA CYS A 11 -5.24 13.19 -0.56
C CYS A 11 -4.45 13.57 -1.81
N ASP A 12 -3.61 12.68 -2.30
CA ASP A 12 -2.75 12.91 -3.46
C ASP A 12 -3.56 13.07 -4.76
N LYS A 13 -4.82 12.64 -4.78
CA LYS A 13 -5.72 12.78 -5.95
C LYS A 13 -6.51 14.09 -5.98
N CYS A 14 -6.95 14.60 -4.82
CA CYS A 14 -7.88 15.76 -4.78
C CYS A 14 -7.50 16.86 -3.78
N GLY A 15 -6.43 16.69 -3.01
CA GLY A 15 -5.91 17.67 -2.05
C GLY A 15 -6.72 17.86 -0.76
N LYS A 16 -7.91 17.23 -0.63
CA LYS A 16 -8.69 17.18 0.62
C LYS A 16 -7.94 16.39 1.70
N SER A 17 -8.36 16.44 2.96
CA SER A 17 -7.78 15.60 4.00
C SER A 17 -7.81 14.12 3.62
N ALA A 18 -6.66 13.45 3.76
CA ALA A 18 -6.56 12.02 3.57
C ALA A 18 -7.11 11.26 4.79
N THR A 19 -7.74 10.13 4.52
CA THR A 19 -8.29 9.20 5.51
C THR A 19 -7.61 7.82 5.41
N TYR A 20 -6.97 7.52 4.29
CA TYR A 20 -6.25 6.28 4.04
C TYR A 20 -4.79 6.55 3.65
N ASN A 21 -3.89 5.70 4.12
CA ASN A 21 -2.55 5.54 3.55
C ASN A 21 -2.49 4.17 2.88
N LEU A 22 -2.35 4.16 1.56
CA LEU A 22 -2.17 2.95 0.77
C LEU A 22 -0.67 2.69 0.66
N GLN A 23 -0.24 1.67 1.37
CA GLN A 23 1.12 1.13 1.30
C GLN A 23 1.06 -0.17 0.53
N ASP A 24 1.80 -0.24 -0.58
CA ASP A 24 1.88 -1.47 -1.36
C ASP A 24 3.06 -2.32 -0.86
N TYR A 25 2.75 -3.35 -0.08
CA TYR A 25 3.70 -4.39 0.33
C TYR A 25 3.25 -5.73 -0.25
N TRP A 26 3.94 -6.22 -1.27
CA TRP A 26 3.74 -7.56 -1.79
C TRP A 26 4.97 -8.43 -1.50
N HIS A 27 4.73 -9.49 -0.72
CA HIS A 27 5.67 -10.59 -0.55
C HIS A 27 5.11 -11.83 -1.23
N LEU A 28 5.87 -12.41 -2.16
CA LEU A 28 5.54 -13.67 -2.80
C LEU A 28 6.41 -14.78 -2.21
N TYR A 29 5.78 -15.80 -1.64
CA TYR A 29 6.45 -16.99 -1.09
C TYR A 29 6.10 -18.23 -1.90
N ASP A 30 7.08 -19.10 -2.08
CA ASP A 30 6.89 -20.51 -2.40
C ASP A 30 6.89 -21.32 -1.09
N ILE A 31 6.06 -22.35 -1.02
CA ILE A 31 6.09 -23.34 0.06
C ILE A 31 6.61 -24.64 -0.55
N ASP A 32 7.70 -25.18 0.00
CA ASP A 32 8.22 -26.44 -0.48
C ASP A 32 7.48 -27.66 0.12
N LYS A 33 7.85 -28.86 -0.33
CA LYS A 33 7.24 -30.12 0.10
C LYS A 33 7.44 -30.44 1.59
N ASP A 34 8.41 -29.80 2.23
CA ASP A 34 8.75 -29.97 3.63
C ASP A 34 8.06 -28.89 4.51
N GLY A 35 7.37 -27.94 3.88
CA GLY A 35 6.59 -26.88 4.52
C GLY A 35 7.37 -25.58 4.74
N ASP A 36 8.58 -25.48 4.18
CA ASP A 36 9.43 -24.29 4.35
C ASP A 36 9.02 -23.19 3.37
N PHE A 37 8.93 -21.97 3.89
CA PHE A 37 8.59 -20.77 3.10
C PHE A 37 9.87 -20.15 2.51
N GLN A 38 9.95 -20.09 1.19
CA GLN A 38 11.04 -19.43 0.46
C GLN A 38 10.49 -18.16 -0.22
N GLU A 39 10.96 -16.98 0.17
CA GLU A 39 10.56 -15.73 -0.48
C GLU A 39 11.13 -15.67 -1.90
N LYS A 40 10.25 -15.60 -2.90
CA LYS A 40 10.64 -15.53 -4.32
C LYS A 40 10.86 -14.11 -4.81
N ASN A 41 9.96 -13.21 -4.43
CA ASN A 41 10.01 -11.81 -4.80
C ASN A 41 9.42 -10.99 -3.67
N SER A 42 10.17 -10.00 -3.20
CA SER A 42 9.66 -8.88 -2.43
C SER A 42 10.02 -7.61 -3.19
N TRP A 43 9.02 -6.78 -3.44
CA TRP A 43 9.25 -5.41 -3.87
C TRP A 43 8.78 -4.50 -2.76
N GLU A 44 9.72 -3.83 -2.11
CA GLU A 44 9.39 -2.64 -1.34
C GLU A 44 9.09 -1.51 -2.34
N SER A 45 7.82 -1.32 -2.70
CA SER A 45 7.46 -0.12 -3.44
C SER A 45 7.57 1.10 -2.53
N ASN A 46 8.09 2.22 -3.04
CA ASN A 46 8.11 3.48 -2.31
C ASN A 46 6.75 4.21 -2.28
N THR A 47 5.70 3.61 -2.84
CA THR A 47 4.38 4.22 -2.88
C THR A 47 3.71 4.15 -1.52
N ASN A 48 3.85 5.25 -0.77
CA ASN A 48 2.83 5.68 0.17
C ASN A 48 1.94 6.64 -0.59
N GLU A 49 0.71 6.23 -0.89
CA GLU A 49 -0.29 7.13 -1.44
C GLU A 49 -1.35 7.44 -0.38
N PHE A 50 -1.62 8.73 -0.19
CA PHE A 50 -2.63 9.20 0.75
C PHE A 50 -3.93 9.51 0.02
N TRP A 51 -5.03 8.92 0.46
CA TRP A 51 -6.32 8.99 -0.24
C TRP A 51 -7.44 9.42 0.70
N CYS A 52 -8.47 10.09 0.18
CA CYS A 52 -9.71 10.38 0.90
C CYS A 52 -10.80 9.35 0.55
N ASP A 53 -11.83 9.23 1.39
CA ASP A 53 -12.92 8.25 1.24
C ASP A 53 -13.56 8.25 -0.15
N SER A 54 -13.79 9.44 -0.71
CA SER A 54 -14.40 9.59 -2.03
C SER A 54 -13.49 9.07 -3.14
N CYS A 55 -12.19 9.39 -3.10
CA CYS A 55 -11.25 8.92 -4.10
C CYS A 55 -10.99 7.41 -3.97
N TYR A 56 -10.85 6.92 -2.75
CA TYR A 56 -10.62 5.49 -2.49
C TYR A 56 -11.81 4.65 -2.98
N SER A 57 -13.02 5.04 -2.59
CA SER A 57 -14.24 4.34 -3.01
C SER A 57 -14.43 4.37 -4.53
N ASN A 58 -14.10 5.48 -5.19
CA ASN A 58 -14.26 5.59 -6.65
C ASN A 58 -13.28 4.72 -7.45
N GLU A 59 -12.12 4.38 -6.89
CA GLU A 59 -11.17 3.49 -7.59
C GLU A 59 -11.36 2.02 -7.24
N TYR A 60 -11.69 1.69 -5.98
CA TYR A 60 -11.79 0.29 -5.52
C TYR A 60 -13.22 -0.27 -5.50
N ASN A 61 -14.27 0.56 -5.53
CA ASN A 61 -15.68 0.12 -5.63
C ASN A 61 -16.28 0.35 -7.03
N LYS A 62 -15.48 0.33 -8.10
CA LYS A 62 -16.01 0.16 -9.47
C LYS A 62 -16.56 -1.27 -9.61
N ILE A 63 -17.75 -1.49 -9.09
CA ILE A 63 -18.61 -2.66 -9.33
C ILE A 63 -19.52 -2.33 -10.50
#